data_AF-A0A354XBB5-F1
#
_entry.id   AF-A0A354XBB5-F1
#
_cell.length_a   1.000
_cell.length_b   1.000
_cell.length_c   1.000
_cell.angle_alpha   90.00
_cell.angle_beta   90.00
_cell.angle_gamma   90.00
#
_symmetry.space_group_name_H-M   'P 1'
#
loop_
_entity.id
_entity.type
_entity.pdbx_description
1 polymer ?
#
loop_
_entity_poly.entity_id
_entity_poly.type
_entity_poly.pdbx_seq_one_letter_code
_entity_poly.pdbx_strand_id
1 'polypeptide(L)'
;MSSPSLESQSLLPIILASLVSWGSVSGLMRFLQGAPSWVTVSAHIFFTASLFSIVFTGYYQIYKNAHPFTTAAVAVLAYITAEIVFWTLAFPDAQPYHYTYLDWVIPLFIATSVIYFAGVLFRQPKIIGK
;
A
#
# COMPACT_ATOMS: atom_id res chain seq x y z
N MET A 1 3.65 38.72 2.50
CA MET A 1 2.90 37.50 2.14
C MET A 1 3.76 36.31 2.53
N SER A 2 3.50 35.72 3.69
CA SER A 2 4.17 34.49 4.14
C SER A 2 3.63 33.33 3.31
N SER A 3 4.53 32.59 2.65
CA SER A 3 4.17 31.30 2.06
C SER A 3 3.58 30.39 3.15
N PRO A 4 2.52 29.62 2.88
CA PRO A 4 2.11 28.59 3.82
C PRO A 4 3.29 27.64 3.96
N SER A 5 3.91 27.61 5.15
CA SER A 5 4.86 26.58 5.50
C SER A 5 4.16 25.24 5.29
N LEU A 6 4.59 24.49 4.29
CA LEU A 6 4.32 23.06 4.18
C LEU A 6 4.87 22.46 5.47
N GLU A 7 4.04 22.34 6.51
CA GLU A 7 4.33 21.46 7.63
C GLU A 7 4.61 20.10 6.98
N SER A 8 5.88 19.69 6.98
CA SER A 8 6.27 18.41 6.42
C SER A 8 5.67 17.35 7.33
N GLN A 9 4.48 16.87 6.99
CA GLN A 9 3.95 15.68 7.64
C GLN A 9 4.96 14.57 7.46
N SER A 10 5.38 13.97 8.57
CA SER A 10 6.34 12.88 8.56
C SER A 10 5.83 11.77 7.64
N LEU A 11 6.67 11.35 6.68
CA LEU A 11 6.35 10.25 5.78
C LEU A 11 6.52 8.89 6.46
N LEU A 12 7.19 8.85 7.62
CA LEU A 12 7.53 7.63 8.33
C LEU A 12 6.31 6.73 8.61
N PRO A 13 5.15 7.22 9.09
CA PRO A 13 4.00 6.37 9.34
C PRO A 13 3.44 5.74 8.05
N ILE A 14 3.52 6.45 6.91
CA ILE A 14 3.10 5.95 5.60
C ILE A 14 4.04 4.82 5.17
N ILE A 15 5.35 5.03 5.31
CA ILE A 15 6.37 4.03 4.97
C ILE A 15 6.17 2.77 5.82
N LEU A 16 6.04 2.91 7.13
CA LEU A 16 5.85 1.77 8.04
C LEU A 16 4.55 1.01 7.72
N ALA A 17 3.43 1.71 7.57
CA ALA A 17 2.15 1.09 7.19
C ALA A 17 2.25 0.33 5.86
N SER A 18 2.96 0.90 4.88
CA SER A 18 3.15 0.30 3.56
C SER A 18 4.05 -0.93 3.64
N LEU A 19 5.18 -0.86 4.34
CA LEU A 19 6.12 -1.98 4.48
C LEU A 19 5.47 -3.17 5.22
N VAL A 20 4.71 -2.91 6.28
CA VAL A 20 3.97 -3.95 7.00
C VAL A 20 2.92 -4.59 6.08
N SER A 21 2.20 -3.78 5.31
CA SER A 21 1.16 -4.29 4.40
C SER A 21 1.77 -5.15 3.29
N TRP A 22 2.81 -4.67 2.60
CA TRP A 22 3.49 -5.41 1.54
C TRP A 22 4.24 -6.64 2.06
N GLY A 23 4.84 -6.57 3.24
CA GLY A 23 5.45 -7.73 3.89
C GLY A 23 4.42 -8.80 4.21
N SER A 24 3.23 -8.42 4.66
CA SER A 24 2.13 -9.36 4.90
C SER A 24 1.63 -10.01 3.61
N VAL A 25 1.50 -9.24 2.53
CA VAL A 25 1.17 -9.75 1.19
C VAL A 25 2.23 -10.74 0.71
N SER A 26 3.51 -10.39 0.82
CA SER A 26 4.64 -11.26 0.44
C SER A 26 4.66 -12.55 1.25
N GLY A 27 4.39 -12.47 2.56
CA GLY A 27 4.24 -13.63 3.44
C GLY A 27 3.10 -14.55 3.02
N LEU A 28 1.95 -13.99 2.65
CA LEU A 28 0.84 -14.76 2.09
C LEU A 28 1.24 -15.45 0.77
N MET A 29 1.91 -14.72 -0.14
CA MET A 29 2.34 -15.30 -1.41
C MET A 29 3.32 -16.44 -1.21
N ARG A 30 4.24 -16.33 -0.26
CA ARG A 30 5.15 -17.41 0.13
C ARG A 30 4.38 -18.62 0.67
N PHE A 31 3.39 -18.40 1.53
CA PHE A 31 2.56 -19.47 2.07
C PHE A 31 1.77 -20.22 0.98
N LEU A 32 1.37 -19.53 -0.09
CA LEU A 32 0.57 -20.09 -1.19
C LEU A 32 1.38 -20.70 -2.35
N GLN A 33 2.70 -20.85 -2.25
CA GLN A 33 3.54 -21.31 -3.37
C GLN A 33 3.26 -22.72 -3.90
N GLY A 34 2.50 -23.54 -3.17
CA GLY A 34 2.02 -24.85 -3.65
C GLY A 34 0.56 -24.88 -4.08
N ALA A 35 -0.16 -23.74 -4.00
CA ALA A 35 -1.57 -23.68 -4.32
C ALA A 35 -1.80 -23.58 -5.84
N PRO A 36 -2.99 -23.98 -6.34
CA PRO A 36 -3.37 -23.74 -7.73
C PRO A 36 -3.29 -22.24 -8.05
N SER A 37 -2.80 -21.88 -9.25
CA SER A 37 -2.50 -20.48 -9.57
C SER A 37 -3.71 -19.54 -9.46
N TRP A 38 -4.93 -20.01 -9.76
CA TRP A 38 -6.15 -19.21 -9.61
C TRP A 38 -6.44 -18.87 -8.13
N VAL A 39 -6.10 -19.77 -7.19
CA VAL A 39 -6.20 -19.52 -5.74
C VAL A 39 -5.20 -18.45 -5.35
N THR A 40 -3.94 -18.57 -5.79
CA THR A 40 -2.88 -17.62 -5.49
C THR A 40 -3.24 -16.22 -5.98
N VAL A 41 -3.66 -16.07 -7.24
CA VAL A 41 -4.06 -14.78 -7.82
C VAL A 41 -5.27 -14.19 -7.08
N SER A 42 -6.31 -15.00 -6.84
CA SER A 42 -7.53 -14.52 -6.15
C SER A 42 -7.23 -14.08 -4.72
N ALA A 43 -6.45 -14.87 -4.00
CA ALA A 43 -6.02 -14.56 -2.64
C ALA A 43 -5.15 -13.30 -2.61
N HIS A 44 -4.22 -13.15 -3.57
CA HIS A 44 -3.39 -11.95 -3.67
C HIS A 44 -4.23 -10.69 -3.83
N ILE A 45 -5.12 -10.67 -4.83
CA ILE A 45 -5.99 -9.53 -5.13
C ILE A 45 -6.87 -9.19 -3.92
N PHE A 46 -7.57 -10.19 -3.39
CA PHE A 46 -8.52 -10.00 -2.29
C PHE A 46 -7.82 -9.56 -1.00
N PHE A 47 -6.69 -10.18 -0.66
CA PHE A 47 -5.94 -9.86 0.54
C PHE A 47 -5.31 -8.47 0.44
N THR A 48 -4.73 -8.11 -0.70
CA THR A 48 -4.21 -6.75 -0.94
C THR A 48 -5.32 -5.71 -0.80
N ALA A 49 -6.46 -5.90 -1.46
CA ALA A 49 -7.59 -4.98 -1.34
C ALA A 49 -8.05 -4.81 0.12
N SER A 50 -8.24 -5.91 0.84
CA SER A 50 -8.74 -5.91 2.21
C SER A 50 -7.74 -5.28 3.19
N LEU A 51 -6.48 -5.70 3.13
CA LEU A 51 -5.43 -5.24 4.03
C LEU A 51 -5.18 -3.75 3.87
N PHE A 52 -5.00 -3.28 2.63
CA PHE A 52 -4.78 -1.85 2.38
C PHE A 52 -6.00 -1.02 2.75
N SER A 53 -7.22 -1.54 2.55
CA SER A 53 -8.44 -0.83 2.95
C SER A 53 -8.48 -0.61 4.45
N ILE A 54 -8.18 -1.64 5.24
CA ILE A 54 -8.17 -1.56 6.71
C ILE A 54 -7.07 -0.60 7.18
N VAL A 55 -5.83 -0.83 6.73
CA VAL A 55 -4.66 -0.07 7.18
C VAL A 55 -4.79 1.41 6.83
N PHE A 56 -5.14 1.74 5.59
CA PHE A 56 -5.17 3.13 5.16
C PHE A 56 -6.44 3.86 5.56
N THR A 57 -7.57 3.17 5.75
CA THR A 57 -8.73 3.77 6.43
C THR A 57 -8.36 4.20 7.85
N GLY A 58 -7.73 3.30 8.62
CA GLY A 58 -7.24 3.64 9.97
C GLY A 58 -6.21 4.77 9.95
N TYR A 59 -5.29 4.75 8.98
CA TYR A 59 -4.31 5.83 8.78
C TYR A 59 -5.00 7.18 8.59
N TYR A 60 -5.98 7.32 7.68
CA TYR A 60 -6.64 8.61 7.44
C TYR A 60 -7.56 9.06 8.59
N GLN A 61 -8.06 8.13 9.41
CA GLN A 61 -8.79 8.49 10.62
C GLN A 61 -7.88 9.16 11.66
N ILE A 62 -6.62 8.72 11.75
CA ILE A 62 -5.60 9.29 12.65
C ILE A 62 -4.98 10.56 12.03
N TYR A 63 -4.60 10.50 10.76
CA TYR A 63 -3.90 11.55 10.01
C TYR A 63 -4.84 12.26 9.03
N LYS A 64 -5.87 12.95 9.56
CA LYS A 64 -6.95 13.57 8.76
C LYS A 64 -6.49 14.61 7.73
N ASN A 65 -5.30 15.18 7.92
CA ASN A 65 -4.71 16.17 7.01
C ASN A 65 -3.75 15.56 5.99
N ALA A 66 -3.59 14.23 5.95
CA ALA A 66 -2.69 13.57 5.01
C ALA A 66 -3.18 13.72 3.57
N HIS A 67 -2.24 14.05 2.67
CA HIS A 67 -2.56 14.27 1.27
C HIS A 67 -2.67 12.92 0.52
N PRO A 68 -3.83 12.58 -0.06
CA PRO A 68 -4.07 11.24 -0.60
C PRO A 68 -3.07 10.81 -1.67
N PHE A 69 -2.75 11.72 -2.59
CA PHE A 69 -1.77 11.47 -3.63
C PHE A 69 -0.36 11.21 -3.08
N THR A 70 0.06 11.96 -2.07
CA THR A 70 1.39 11.80 -1.46
C THR A 70 1.48 10.47 -0.74
N THR A 71 0.43 10.09 0.00
CA THR A 71 0.36 8.78 0.66
C THR A 71 0.43 7.64 -0.34
N ALA A 72 -0.34 7.70 -1.43
CA ALA A 72 -0.34 6.68 -2.48
C ALA A 72 1.04 6.58 -3.15
N ALA A 73 1.65 7.72 -3.52
CA ALA A 73 2.98 7.75 -4.14
C ALA A 73 4.07 7.14 -3.23
N VAL A 74 4.07 7.48 -1.93
CA VAL A 74 5.02 6.91 -0.97
C VAL A 74 4.79 5.41 -0.78
N ALA A 75 3.53 4.95 -0.77
CA ALA A 75 3.23 3.52 -0.68
C ALA A 75 3.70 2.72 -1.90
N VAL A 76 3.66 3.32 -3.10
CA VAL A 76 4.23 2.74 -4.33
C VAL A 76 5.76 2.67 -4.25
N LEU A 77 6.43 3.70 -3.72
CA LEU A 77 7.88 3.66 -3.50
C LEU A 77 8.27 2.59 -2.47
N ALA A 78 7.47 2.44 -1.41
CA ALA A 78 7.63 1.39 -0.42
C ALA A 78 7.41 0.00 -1.02
N TYR A 79 6.47 -0.17 -1.96
CA TYR A 79 6.28 -1.41 -2.72
C TYR A 79 7.56 -1.80 -3.47
N ILE A 80 8.15 -0.89 -4.26
CA ILE A 80 9.36 -1.17 -5.04
C ILE A 80 10.51 -1.61 -4.11
N THR A 81 10.65 -0.93 -2.97
CA THR A 81 11.67 -1.27 -1.97
C THR A 81 11.40 -2.64 -1.34
N ALA A 82 10.14 -2.90 -0.98
CA ALA A 82 9.70 -4.17 -0.39
C ALA A 82 9.92 -5.34 -1.35
N GLU A 83 9.57 -5.20 -2.63
CA GLU A 83 9.80 -6.22 -3.66
C GLU A 83 11.27 -6.62 -3.75
N ILE A 84 12.16 -5.62 -3.84
CA ILE A 84 13.60 -5.88 -3.89
C ILE A 84 14.03 -6.63 -2.63
N VAL A 85 13.70 -6.11 -1.45
CA VAL A 85 14.15 -6.70 -0.18
C VAL A 85 13.57 -8.11 0.03
N PHE A 86 12.27 -8.29 -0.14
CA PHE A 86 11.63 -9.56 0.17
C PHE A 86 12.02 -10.66 -0.80
N TRP A 87 12.11 -10.39 -2.11
CA TRP A 87 12.43 -11.43 -3.09
C TRP A 87 13.93 -11.66 -3.27
N THR A 88 14.79 -10.65 -3.04
CA THR A 88 16.25 -10.87 -3.15
C THR A 88 16.91 -11.29 -1.85
N LEU A 89 16.38 -10.88 -0.69
CA LEU A 89 17.01 -11.13 0.61
C LEU A 89 16.22 -12.10 1.48
N ALA A 90 14.90 -11.91 1.60
CA ALA A 90 14.09 -12.72 2.53
C ALA A 90 13.68 -14.09 1.96
N PHE A 91 13.39 -14.15 0.66
CA PHE A 91 12.89 -15.33 -0.03
C PHE A 91 13.61 -15.57 -1.37
N PRO A 92 14.94 -15.75 -1.39
CA PRO A 92 15.72 -15.85 -2.62
C PRO A 92 15.32 -17.02 -3.54
N ASP A 93 14.78 -18.10 -2.98
CA ASP A 93 14.38 -19.30 -3.73
C ASP A 93 12.89 -19.30 -4.13
N ALA A 94 12.17 -18.22 -3.83
CA ALA A 94 10.76 -18.11 -4.15
C ALA A 94 10.54 -17.73 -5.62
N GLN A 95 9.64 -18.46 -6.30
CA GLN A 95 9.03 -17.99 -7.56
C GLN A 95 7.57 -17.64 -7.31
N PRO A 96 7.29 -16.50 -6.66
CA PRO A 96 5.93 -16.15 -6.25
C PRO A 96 5.04 -15.77 -7.43
N TYR A 97 5.65 -15.43 -8.58
CA TYR A 97 4.97 -14.85 -9.72
C TYR A 97 4.88 -15.83 -10.87
N HIS A 98 3.64 -16.20 -11.19
CA HIS A 98 3.33 -17.10 -12.31
C HIS A 98 2.81 -16.31 -13.50
N TYR A 99 2.09 -15.21 -13.24
CA TYR A 99 1.54 -14.30 -14.22
C TYR A 99 2.00 -12.88 -13.87
N THR A 100 3.18 -12.48 -14.38
CA THR A 100 3.82 -11.19 -14.07
C THR A 100 2.85 -10.00 -14.06
N TYR A 101 1.94 -9.90 -15.03
CA TYR A 101 0.95 -8.82 -15.06
C TYR A 101 -0.11 -8.92 -13.94
N LEU A 102 -0.69 -10.10 -13.73
CA LEU A 102 -1.74 -10.30 -12.72
C LEU A 102 -1.19 -10.24 -11.29
N ASP A 103 0.08 -10.61 -11.11
CA ASP A 103 0.68 -10.68 -9.79
C ASP A 103 1.36 -9.38 -9.37
N TRP A 104 1.70 -8.47 -10.30
CA TRP A 104 2.36 -7.19 -9.96
C TRP A 104 1.45 -6.00 -10.17
N VAL A 105 0.92 -5.85 -11.39
CA VAL A 105 0.27 -4.61 -11.81
C VAL A 105 -1.09 -4.47 -11.16
N ILE A 106 -1.88 -5.55 -11.12
CA ILE A 106 -3.23 -5.52 -10.54
C ILE A 106 -3.18 -5.25 -9.03
N PRO A 107 -2.39 -5.97 -8.20
CA PRO A 107 -2.31 -5.71 -6.77
C PRO A 107 -1.81 -4.30 -6.46
N LEU A 108 -0.79 -3.83 -7.19
CA LEU A 108 -0.28 -2.46 -7.04
C LEU A 108 -1.34 -1.41 -7.38
N PHE A 109 -2.06 -1.60 -8.49
CA PHE A 109 -3.15 -0.71 -8.90
C PHE A 109 -4.27 -0.67 -7.85
N ILE A 110 -4.67 -1.83 -7.33
CA ILE A 110 -5.69 -1.95 -6.28
C ILE A 110 -5.24 -1.24 -5.01
N ALA A 111 -4.04 -1.54 -4.51
CA ALA A 111 -3.49 -0.90 -3.31
C ALA A 111 -3.46 0.62 -3.46
N THR A 112 -2.92 1.11 -4.58
CA THR A 112 -2.81 2.55 -4.86
C THR A 112 -4.19 3.23 -4.94
N SER A 113 -5.15 2.58 -5.60
CA SER A 113 -6.53 3.09 -5.71
C SER A 113 -7.21 3.14 -4.34
N VAL A 114 -7.10 2.08 -3.55
CA VAL A 114 -7.65 2.00 -2.20
C VAL A 114 -7.09 3.10 -1.31
N ILE A 115 -5.77 3.30 -1.31
CA ILE A 115 -5.12 4.36 -0.53
C ILE A 115 -5.66 5.73 -0.95
N TYR A 116 -5.68 6.00 -2.26
CA TYR A 116 -6.12 7.28 -2.78
C TYR A 116 -7.58 7.57 -2.42
N PHE A 117 -8.50 6.64 -2.70
CA PHE A 117 -9.92 6.84 -2.45
C PHE A 117 -10.26 6.88 -0.96
N ALA A 118 -9.61 6.07 -0.12
CA ALA A 118 -9.73 6.20 1.34
C ALA A 118 -9.33 7.62 1.78
N GLY A 119 -8.23 8.15 1.26
CA GLY A 119 -7.80 9.50 1.55
C GLY A 119 -8.80 10.56 1.09
N VAL A 120 -9.36 10.43 -0.11
CA VAL A 120 -10.38 11.35 -0.62
C VAL A 120 -11.65 11.32 0.23
N LEU A 121 -12.10 10.14 0.67
CA LEU A 121 -13.30 9.97 1.48
C LEU A 121 -13.15 10.54 2.90
N PHE A 122 -11.99 10.37 3.53
CA PHE A 122 -11.76 10.76 4.92
C PHE A 122 -11.10 12.14 5.09
N ARG A 123 -10.67 12.79 4.00
CA ARG A 123 -10.14 14.15 4.04
C ARG A 123 -11.24 15.13 4.39
N GLN A 124 -11.13 15.75 5.57
CA GLN A 124 -11.99 16.88 5.89
C GLN A 124 -11.56 18.10 5.07
N PRO A 125 -12.50 18.80 4.39
CA PRO A 125 -12.18 20.08 3.81
C PRO A 125 -11.73 21.01 4.95
N LYS A 126 -10.57 21.64 4.77
CA LYS A 126 -10.13 22.72 5.65
C LYS A 126 -11.18 23.82 5.51
N ILE A 127 -12.11 23.94 6.45
CA ILE A 127 -13.02 25.08 6.50
C ILE A 127 -12.14 26.27 6.87
N ILE A 128 -11.73 27.03 5.85
CA ILE A 128 -11.06 28.32 6.05
C ILE A 128 -12.14 29.29 6.48
N GLY A 129 -12.20 29.59 7.77
CA GLY A 129 -12.93 30.72 8.33
C GLY A 129 -14.13 30.37 9.20
N LYS A 130 -13.99 30.57 10.51
CA LYS A 130 -14.58 31.74 11.18
C LYS A 130 -13.54 32.36 12.09
#